data_AF-A0A1Y3Y4R2-F1
#
_entry.id   AF-A0A1Y3Y4R2-F1
#
_cell.length_a   1.000
_cell.length_b   1.000
_cell.length_c   1.000
_cell.angle_alpha   90.00
_cell.angle_beta   90.00
_cell.angle_gamma   90.00
#
_symmetry.space_group_name_H-M   'P 1'
#
loop_
_entity.id
_entity.type
_entity.pdbx_description
1 polymer ?
#
loop_
_entity_poly.entity_id
_entity_poly.type
_entity_poly.pdbx_seq_one_letter_code
_entity_poly.pdbx_strand_id
1 'polypeptide(L)' 'MPILMELNENNSEKVCYDVPHYPVYIRRGLLSHYLNYSAPNHWHDDIELIAVLSGEMEYSVNGEILALKKDRDFW' A
#
# COMPACT_ATOMS: atom_id res chain seq x y z
N MET A 1 13.50 -6.93 -9.47
CA MET A 1 14.09 -6.54 -8.16
C MET A 1 12.93 -6.38 -7.19
N PRO A 2 13.05 -6.85 -5.94
CA PRO A 2 11.97 -6.70 -4.99
C PRO A 2 11.72 -5.21 -4.71
N ILE A 3 10.46 -4.83 -4.54
CA ILE A 3 10.12 -3.50 -4.03
C ILE A 3 10.50 -3.48 -2.55
N LEU A 4 11.29 -2.49 -2.16
CA LEU A 4 11.63 -2.23 -0.77
C LEU A 4 10.87 -0.99 -0.31
N MET A 5 10.07 -1.14 0.74
CA MET A 5 9.42 -0.04 1.44
C MET A 5 10.35 0.43 2.56
N GLU A 6 10.60 1.73 2.65
CA GLU A 6 11.41 2.29 3.72
C GLU A 6 10.52 2.75 4.87
N LEU A 7 10.84 2.28 6.08
CA LEU A 7 10.15 2.67 7.31
C LEU A 7 11.11 3.42 8.23
N ASN A 8 10.55 4.34 9.01
CA ASN A 8 11.21 4.89 10.20
C ASN A 8 11.12 3.89 11.37
N GLU A 9 11.85 4.15 12.46
CA GLU A 9 11.89 3.26 13.64
C GLU A 9 10.52 3.03 14.31
N ASN A 10 9.58 3.96 14.12
CA ASN A 10 8.21 3.89 14.63
C ASN A 10 7.21 3.27 13.64
N ASN A 11 7.69 2.60 12.59
CA ASN A 11 6.90 2.04 11.49
C ASN A 11 6.11 3.07 10.65
N SER A 12 6.42 4.37 10.73
CA SER A 12 5.91 5.30 9.73
C SER A 12 6.62 5.09 8.39
N GLU A 13 5.88 5.11 7.29
CA GLU A 13 6.47 4.98 5.95
C GLU A 13 7.19 6.27 5.54
N LYS A 14 8.35 6.13 4.90
CA LYS A 14 8.98 7.23 4.15
C LYS A 14 8.40 7.28 2.74
N VAL A 15 7.27 7.97 2.59
CA VAL A 15 6.56 8.06 1.30
C VAL A 15 7.38 8.87 0.29
N CYS A 16 7.65 8.27 -0.87
CA CYS A 16 8.36 8.91 -1.99
C CYS A 16 7.39 9.71 -2.86
N TYR A 17 6.90 10.85 -2.37
CA TYR A 17 5.96 11.70 -3.11
C TYR A 17 6.47 12.12 -4.50
N ASP A 18 5.54 12.25 -5.43
CA ASP A 18 5.78 12.63 -6.82
C ASP A 18 6.12 14.12 -6.98
N VAL A 19 5.53 14.97 -6.14
CA VAL A 19 5.64 16.43 -6.23
C VAL A 19 5.99 17.00 -4.87
N PRO A 20 7.16 17.67 -4.70
CA PRO A 20 7.62 18.18 -3.40
C PRO A 20 6.66 19.15 -2.69
N HIS A 21 5.82 19.85 -3.45
CA HIS A 21 4.89 20.87 -2.94
C HIS A 21 3.42 20.41 -2.98
N TYR A 22 3.18 19.18 -3.40
CA TYR A 22 1.85 18.58 -3.45
C TYR A 22 2.01 17.08 -3.15
N PRO A 23 1.85 16.67 -1.88
CA PRO A 23 2.16 15.31 -1.44
C PRO A 23 1.17 14.34 -2.04
N VAL A 24 1.51 13.86 -3.24
CA VAL A 24 0.74 12.88 -4.00
C VAL A 24 1.69 11.76 -4.38
N TYR A 25 1.22 10.52 -4.29
CA TYR A 25 1.96 9.34 -4.68
C TYR A 25 1.01 8.41 -5.42
N ILE A 26 1.20 8.26 -6.74
CA ILE A 26 0.34 7.41 -7.58
C ILE A 26 1.20 6.35 -8.25
N ARG A 27 0.94 5.08 -7.93
CA ARG A 27 1.68 3.96 -8.51
C ARG A 27 0.76 2.82 -8.93
N ARG A 28 1.21 2.07 -9.93
CA ARG A 28 0.74 0.72 -10.22
C ARG A 28 1.85 -0.26 -9.88
N GLY A 29 1.61 -1.10 -8.88
CA GLY A 29 2.54 -2.13 -8.43
C GLY A 29 2.00 -3.54 -8.63
N LEU A 30 2.89 -4.52 -8.62
CA LEU A 30 2.54 -5.92 -8.46
C LEU A 30 2.90 -6.34 -7.04
N LEU A 31 1.92 -6.85 -6.28
CA LEU A 31 2.14 -7.31 -4.91
C LEU A 31 3.21 -8.42 -4.85
N SER A 32 3.32 -9.24 -5.89
CA SER A 32 4.35 -10.27 -6.05
C SER A 32 5.78 -9.74 -6.19
N HIS A 33 5.97 -8.44 -6.37
CA HIS A 33 7.31 -7.84 -6.31
C HIS A 33 7.76 -7.53 -4.88
N TYR A 34 6.86 -7.53 -3.90
CA TYR A 34 7.25 -7.43 -2.50
C TYR A 34 7.80 -8.78 -2.02
N LEU A 35 8.75 -8.73 -1.09
CA LEU A 35 9.21 -9.92 -0.40
C LEU A 35 8.01 -10.58 0.30
N ASN A 36 7.85 -11.89 0.15
CA ASN A 36 6.71 -12.65 0.69
C ASN A 36 5.33 -12.18 0.20
N TYR A 37 5.24 -11.49 -0.94
CA TYR A 37 3.97 -11.00 -1.49
C TYR A 37 3.21 -10.08 -0.52
N SER A 38 3.93 -9.36 0.36
CA SER A 38 3.32 -8.49 1.36
C SER A 38 4.15 -7.25 1.62
N ALA A 39 3.47 -6.12 1.83
CA ALA A 39 4.07 -4.94 2.43
C ALA A 39 4.05 -5.08 3.97
N PRO A 40 5.05 -4.55 4.68
CA PRO A 40 4.99 -4.46 6.14
C PRO A 40 3.82 -3.56 6.57
N ASN A 41 3.21 -3.84 7.71
CA ASN A 41 2.24 -2.92 8.31
C ASN A 41 2.96 -1.60 8.68
N HIS A 42 2.37 -0.48 8.30
CA HIS A 42 2.93 0.86 8.47
C HIS A 42 1.81 1.89 8.66
N TRP A 43 2.19 3.14 8.91
CA TRP A 43 1.26 4.25 9.01
C TRP A 43 1.84 5.53 8.40
N HIS A 44 0.95 6.45 8.02
CA HIS A 44 1.25 7.83 7.63
C HIS A 44 0.02 8.69 7.90
N ASP A 45 0.18 10.01 7.99
CA ASP A 45 -0.94 10.94 8.22
C ASP A 45 -1.80 11.17 6.96
N ASP A 46 -1.33 10.71 5.80
CA ASP A 46 -2.03 10.85 4.51
C ASP A 46 -3.20 9.88 4.36
N ILE A 47 -4.08 10.16 3.40
CA ILE A 47 -5.14 9.25 2.97
C ILE A 47 -4.58 8.28 1.92
N GLU A 48 -4.66 6.97 2.20
CA GLU A 48 -4.33 5.93 1.23
C GLU A 48 -5.60 5.39 0.54
N LEU A 49 -5.52 5.21 -0.78
CA LEU A 49 -6.56 4.58 -1.60
C LEU A 49 -5.94 3.44 -2.40
N ILE A 50 -6.46 2.22 -2.23
CA ILE A 50 -5.98 1.03 -2.95
C ILE A 50 -7.11 0.43 -3.78
N ALA A 51 -6.80 0.12 -5.04
CA ALA A 51 -7.67 -0.62 -5.94
C ALA A 51 -6.96 -1.85 -6.50
N VAL A 52 -7.58 -3.02 -6.34
CA VAL A 52 -7.10 -4.27 -6.96
C VAL A 52 -7.49 -4.29 -8.42
N LEU A 53 -6.52 -4.11 -9.31
CA LEU A 53 -6.76 -4.10 -10.77
C LEU A 53 -6.89 -5.51 -11.37
N SER A 54 -6.32 -6.52 -10.71
CA SER A 54 -6.37 -7.94 -11.08
C SER A 54 -5.97 -8.80 -9.88
N GLY A 55 -6.59 -9.98 -9.74
CA GLY A 55 -6.34 -10.88 -8.62
C GLY A 55 -7.03 -10.43 -7.33
N GLU A 56 -6.38 -10.70 -6.21
CA GLU A 56 -6.86 -10.41 -4.85
C GLU A 56 -5.70 -10.05 -3.93
N MET A 57 -6.01 -9.39 -2.82
CA MET A 57 -5.07 -9.08 -1.73
C MET A 57 -5.79 -9.07 -0.39
N GLU A 58 -5.07 -9.43 0.66
CA GLU A 58 -5.48 -9.11 2.03
C GLU A 58 -4.95 -7.73 2.39
N TYR A 59 -5.81 -6.90 2.97
CA TYR A 59 -5.46 -5.55 3.42
C TYR A 59 -5.78 -5.39 4.90
N SER A 60 -4.75 -5.13 5.71
CA SER A 60 -4.87 -5.04 7.17
C SER A 60 -5.05 -3.59 7.61
N VAL A 61 -6.21 -3.27 8.20
CA VAL A 61 -6.49 -1.94 8.77
C VAL A 61 -6.70 -2.10 10.28
N ASN A 62 -5.81 -1.53 11.09
CA ASN A 62 -5.86 -1.66 12.56
C ASN A 62 -5.95 -3.10 13.08
N GLY A 63 -5.36 -4.05 12.33
CA GLY A 63 -5.38 -5.49 12.65
C GLY A 63 -6.59 -6.26 12.12
N GLU A 64 -7.58 -5.58 11.54
CA GLU A 64 -8.68 -6.23 10.82
C GLU A 64 -8.27 -6.51 9.38
N ILE A 65 -8.48 -7.75 8.93
CA ILE A 65 -8.11 -8.18 7.57
C ILE A 65 -9.32 -8.04 6.65
N LEU A 66 -9.16 -7.21 5.62
CA LEU A 66 -10.12 -7.01 4.54
C LEU A 66 -9.63 -7.75 3.29
N ALA A 67 -10.44 -8.69 2.79
CA ALA A 67 -10.17 -9.32 1.51
C ALA A 67 -10.62 -8.39 0.36
N LEU A 68 -9.66 -7.89 -0.42
CA LEU A 68 -9.91 -7.07 -1.60
C LEU A 68 -9.73 -7.93 -2.85
N LYS A 69 -10.61 -7.76 -3.83
CA LYS A 69 -10.51 -8.41 -5.14
C LYS A 69 -10.94 -7.43 -6.21
N LYS A 70 -10.48 -7.66 -7.44
CA LYS A 70 -10.99 -6.92 -8.59
C LYS A 70 -12.53 -7.02 -8.62
N ASP A 71 -13.20 -5.89 -8.85
CA ASP A 71 -14.66 -5.80 -9.00
C ASP A 71 -15.47 -6.12 -7.72
N ARG A 72 -14.88 -6.02 -6.52
CA ARG A 72 -15.68 -5.88 -5.30
C ARG A 72 -16.20 -4.45 -5.25
N ASP A 73 -17.51 -4.27 -5.41
CA ASP A 73 -18.19 -2.98 -5.42
C ASP A 73 -17.79 -2.17 -4.17
N PHE A 74 -17.06 -1.08 -4.38
CA PHE A 74 -16.90 -0.02 -3.39
C PHE A 74 -18.26 0.67 -3.28
N TRP A 75 -19.03 0.34 -2.24
CA TRP A 75 -20.16 1.16 -1.79
C TRP A 75 -19.68 2.13 -0.74
#